data_AF-D4E2N1-F1
#
_entry.id   AF-D4E2N1-F1
#
_cell.length_a   1.000
_cell.length_b   1.000
_cell.length_c   1.000
_cell.angle_alpha   90.00
_cell.angle_beta   90.00
_cell.angle_gamma   90.00
#
_symmetry.space_group_name_H-M   'P 1'
#
loop_
_entity.id
_entity.type
_entity.pdbx_description
1 polymer ?
#
loop_
_entity_poly.entity_id
_entity_poly.type
_entity_poly.pdbx_seq_one_letter_code
_entity_poly.pdbx_strand_id
1 'polypeptide(L)'
;MQLIIGYVTAVRGTTVRAIVHPNLYQTTYIHDGSLYRGVAINEFIVIKKGYHDIIGKIEGEEIIEKKSFNESMPNNDKFDRFIDIKIIGYILDGKFRSGIKYLPMIQDELHLISDELISAIYAFDGKIDSKKILIGKSLLEEIPVHIPVNGIFNSHIGIFGNTGSGKSNSLAKIYHELFSSLGKTVLKKSTFVFIDFNGEYKPIHNQFKDKSTYLELDTHLKNGNNKLKIKKSEFWDSELLSVLFSATEKTQKPFLNILVRNRDKFGDELNDYFHSTIKVMFGQNQHRETISVLRSIINIINPKNSQKINEELSEFSWYSRGDNNKYYKNGSSFNTPEAYLAHLPILSKTNISMENISAFQQITVRATLQLIQSVSRNYVQYEHISPLIGKINSSTSSLEKVIDIIDDLETGLKPLLFISLRNCNQETKKQYQ
;
A
#
# COMPACT_ATOMS: atom_id res chain seq x y z
N MET A 1 21.31 35.86 -9.14
CA MET A 1 22.52 35.89 -8.28
C MET A 1 22.26 34.84 -7.20
N GLN A 2 23.10 33.80 -7.03
CA GLN A 2 22.79 32.77 -6.02
C GLN A 2 23.02 33.34 -4.62
N LEU A 3 22.07 33.10 -3.71
CA LEU A 3 22.09 33.62 -2.34
C LEU A 3 23.25 32.99 -1.57
N ILE A 4 24.22 33.81 -1.16
CA ILE A 4 25.30 33.39 -0.27
C ILE A 4 24.68 33.11 1.11
N ILE A 5 24.89 31.90 1.62
CA ILE A 5 24.29 31.46 2.87
C ILE A 5 25.28 31.28 4.02
N GLY A 6 26.59 31.36 3.73
CA GLY A 6 27.63 31.03 4.68
C GLY A 6 29.00 30.95 4.03
N TYR A 7 29.99 30.61 4.84
CA TYR A 7 31.40 30.52 4.42
C TYR A 7 32.10 29.32 5.06
N VAL A 8 33.04 28.73 4.34
CA VAL A 8 33.89 27.65 4.86
C VAL A 8 34.79 28.19 5.98
N THR A 9 34.79 27.52 7.13
CA THR A 9 35.60 27.88 8.30
C THR A 9 36.77 26.91 8.53
N ALA A 10 36.65 25.66 8.10
CA ALA A 10 37.75 24.69 8.16
C ALA A 10 37.65 23.64 7.05
N VAL A 11 38.81 23.14 6.59
CA VAL A 11 38.91 22.03 5.64
C VAL A 11 39.85 20.98 6.23
N ARG A 12 39.34 19.78 6.47
CA ARG A 12 40.06 18.66 7.12
C ARG A 12 40.00 17.43 6.20
N GLY A 13 40.96 17.33 5.29
CA GLY A 13 40.93 16.30 4.25
C GLY A 13 39.73 16.49 3.33
N THR A 14 38.75 15.58 3.39
CA THR A 14 37.53 15.63 2.57
C THR A 14 36.29 16.14 3.33
N THR A 15 36.45 16.42 4.63
CA THR A 15 35.40 17.02 5.45
C THR A 15 35.64 18.51 5.58
N VAL A 16 34.55 19.27 5.54
CA VAL A 16 34.55 20.72 5.52
C VAL A 16 33.59 21.19 6.58
N ARG A 17 34.03 22.14 7.40
CA ARG A 17 33.16 22.83 8.34
C ARG A 17 32.88 24.21 7.82
N ALA A 18 31.63 24.64 7.90
CA ALA A 18 31.20 25.96 7.45
C ALA A 18 30.30 26.62 8.49
N ILE A 19 30.31 27.94 8.53
CA ILE A 19 29.34 28.74 9.27
C ILE A 19 28.24 29.18 8.30
N VAL A 20 26.98 29.10 8.72
CA VAL A 20 25.81 29.49 7.91
C VAL A 20 24.97 30.52 8.65
N HIS A 21 24.19 31.31 7.91
CA HIS A 21 23.30 32.28 8.51
C HIS A 21 22.28 31.58 9.44
N PRO A 22 22.10 32.08 10.68
CA PRO A 22 21.26 31.43 11.69
C PRO A 22 19.76 31.42 11.30
N ASN A 23 19.35 32.31 10.38
CA ASN A 23 17.95 32.46 9.97
C ASN A 23 17.53 31.48 8.87
N LEU A 24 18.39 30.52 8.48
CA LEU A 24 18.11 29.57 7.40
C LEU A 24 17.53 28.23 7.90
N TYR A 25 16.31 28.27 8.43
CA TYR A 25 15.61 27.12 9.04
C TYR A 25 14.52 26.47 8.16
N GLN A 26 14.20 27.04 6.99
CA GLN A 26 13.18 26.46 6.13
C GLN A 26 13.74 25.25 5.38
N THR A 27 12.91 24.25 5.14
CA THR A 27 13.28 23.04 4.39
C THR A 27 13.46 23.31 2.90
N THR A 28 12.85 24.38 2.38
CA THR A 28 12.89 24.74 0.96
C THR A 28 12.75 26.24 0.80
N TYR A 29 13.52 26.80 -0.11
CA TYR A 29 13.52 28.22 -0.46
C TYR A 29 13.16 28.41 -1.93
N ILE A 30 12.48 29.51 -2.26
CA ILE A 30 12.18 29.90 -3.64
C ILE A 30 12.98 31.16 -3.95
N HIS A 31 13.77 31.13 -5.02
CA HIS A 31 14.54 32.28 -5.49
C HIS A 31 14.68 32.23 -7.02
N ASP A 32 14.45 33.35 -7.71
CA ASP A 32 14.47 33.43 -9.19
C ASP A 32 13.65 32.30 -9.87
N GLY A 33 12.49 31.96 -9.32
CA GLY A 33 11.59 30.92 -9.85
C GLY A 33 12.10 29.47 -9.72
N SER A 34 13.21 29.27 -9.01
CA SER A 34 13.81 27.96 -8.76
C SER A 34 13.66 27.56 -7.30
N LEU A 35 13.45 26.25 -7.07
CA LEU A 35 13.40 25.65 -5.74
C LEU A 35 14.80 25.25 -5.31
N TYR A 36 15.15 25.64 -4.09
CA TYR A 36 16.41 25.35 -3.43
C TYR A 36 16.16 24.57 -2.15
N ARG A 37 16.95 23.53 -1.88
CA ARG A 37 16.86 22.79 -0.62
C ARG A 37 17.48 23.57 0.51
N GLY A 38 16.83 23.54 1.67
CA GLY A 38 17.32 24.17 2.89
C GLY A 38 18.56 23.50 3.46
N VAL A 39 19.11 24.09 4.51
CA VAL A 39 20.28 23.57 5.22
C VAL A 39 19.82 22.59 6.29
N ALA A 40 19.99 21.29 6.05
CA ALA A 40 19.68 20.23 7.01
C ALA A 40 20.60 19.01 6.81
N ILE A 41 20.72 18.16 7.84
CA ILE A 41 21.45 16.88 7.72
C ILE A 41 20.88 16.05 6.57
N ASN A 42 21.77 15.39 5.81
CA ASN A 42 21.51 14.65 4.58
C ASN A 42 21.14 15.47 3.33
N GLU A 43 20.97 16.79 3.44
CA GLU A 43 20.83 17.66 2.27
C GLU A 43 22.19 17.97 1.62
N PHE A 44 22.14 18.54 0.41
CA PHE A 44 23.33 18.94 -0.33
C PHE A 44 23.54 20.45 -0.32
N ILE A 45 24.79 20.86 -0.55
CA ILE A 45 25.17 22.26 -0.62
C ILE A 45 26.18 22.48 -1.75
N VAL A 46 26.18 23.68 -2.32
CA VAL A 46 27.17 24.13 -3.30
C VAL A 46 28.21 24.99 -2.58
N ILE A 47 29.47 24.65 -2.74
CA ILE A 47 30.60 25.46 -2.28
C ILE A 47 31.29 26.04 -3.51
N LYS A 48 31.35 27.37 -3.62
CA LYS A 48 31.95 28.04 -4.76
C LYS A 48 33.42 28.32 -4.53
N LYS A 49 34.26 27.69 -5.35
CA LYS A 49 35.70 27.94 -5.41
C LYS A 49 36.06 28.56 -6.75
N GLY A 50 36.07 29.89 -6.83
CA GLY A 50 36.25 30.61 -8.08
C GLY A 50 35.15 30.23 -9.10
N TYR A 51 35.55 29.58 -10.21
CA TYR A 51 34.61 29.10 -11.25
C TYR A 51 34.17 27.65 -11.08
N HIS A 52 34.53 27.00 -9.96
CA HIS A 52 34.20 25.61 -9.69
C HIS A 52 33.11 25.50 -8.63
N ASP A 53 32.00 24.86 -8.99
CA ASP A 53 30.96 24.47 -8.05
C ASP A 53 31.30 23.09 -7.48
N ILE A 54 31.63 23.06 -6.20
CA ILE A 54 31.90 21.82 -5.45
C ILE A 54 30.61 21.41 -4.74
N ILE A 55 30.24 20.14 -4.83
CA ILE A 55 29.02 19.61 -4.22
C ILE A 55 29.39 18.85 -2.95
N GLY A 56 28.79 19.27 -1.84
CA GLY A 56 28.92 18.63 -0.55
C GLY A 56 27.59 18.10 -0.03
N LYS A 57 27.64 17.06 0.79
CA LYS A 57 26.50 16.54 1.56
C LYS A 57 26.68 16.90 3.03
N ILE A 58 25.65 17.44 3.67
CA ILE A 58 25.66 17.80 5.09
C ILE A 58 25.56 16.51 5.92
N GLU A 59 26.55 16.26 6.77
CA GLU A 59 26.62 15.10 7.66
C GLU A 59 26.36 15.47 9.13
N GLY A 60 26.60 16.72 9.51
CA GLY A 60 26.41 17.19 10.88
C GLY A 60 26.03 18.67 10.94
N GLU A 61 25.43 19.06 12.06
CA GLU A 61 25.03 20.41 12.37
C GLU A 61 25.26 20.68 13.86
N GLU A 62 25.82 21.85 14.19
CA GLU A 62 26.16 22.26 15.54
C GLU A 62 25.82 23.74 15.76
N ILE A 63 25.21 24.06 16.89
CA ILE A 63 24.92 25.43 17.31
C ILE A 63 25.79 25.75 18.53
N ILE A 64 26.55 26.84 18.47
CA ILE A 64 27.47 27.28 19.52
C ILE A 64 27.06 28.67 20.01
N GLU A 65 26.93 28.83 21.32
CA GLU A 65 26.67 30.13 21.93
C GLU A 65 27.91 31.04 21.85
N LYS A 66 27.72 32.29 21.43
CA LYS A 66 28.81 33.26 21.32
C LYS A 66 29.28 33.66 22.71
N LYS A 67 30.61 33.73 22.91
CA LYS A 67 31.20 34.09 24.21
C LYS A 67 30.91 35.53 24.67
N SER A 68 30.56 36.44 23.76
CA SER A 68 30.17 37.81 24.06
C SER A 68 28.82 38.12 23.43
N PHE A 69 27.74 37.88 24.16
CA PHE A 69 26.42 38.39 23.78
C PHE A 69 25.89 39.32 24.87
N ASN A 70 25.13 40.32 24.46
CA ASN A 70 24.35 41.14 25.38
C ASN A 70 23.00 40.42 25.58
N GLU A 71 22.52 40.25 26.82
CA GLU A 71 21.30 39.47 27.09
C GLU A 71 20.07 39.99 26.32
N SER A 72 20.09 41.28 26.00
CA SER A 72 19.09 42.02 25.23
C SER A 72 19.07 41.73 23.71
N MET A 73 20.02 40.97 23.17
CA MET A 73 20.04 40.65 21.73
C MET A 73 18.98 39.60 21.35
N PRO A 74 18.45 39.64 20.11
CA PRO A 74 17.61 38.58 19.57
C PRO A 74 18.32 37.21 19.60
N ASN A 75 17.59 36.12 19.78
CA ASN A 75 18.18 34.77 19.87
C ASN A 75 19.05 34.40 18.67
N ASN A 76 18.72 34.83 17.46
CA ASN A 76 19.50 34.50 16.26
C ASN A 76 20.89 35.14 16.25
N ASP A 77 21.13 36.18 17.06
CA ASP A 77 22.44 36.82 17.18
C ASP A 77 23.30 36.21 18.29
N LYS A 78 22.70 35.41 19.19
CA LYS A 78 23.38 34.76 20.32
C LYS A 78 24.16 33.52 19.94
N PHE A 79 23.81 32.89 18.81
CA PHE A 79 24.38 31.61 18.40
C PHE A 79 25.04 31.67 17.03
N ASP A 80 26.13 30.93 16.86
CA ASP A 80 26.71 30.59 15.58
C ASP A 80 26.27 29.18 15.18
N ARG A 81 25.82 29.05 13.92
CA ARG A 81 25.37 27.78 13.34
C ARG A 81 26.44 27.24 12.41
N PHE A 82 26.98 26.07 12.74
CA PHE A 82 27.96 25.34 11.97
C PHE A 82 27.36 24.10 11.32
N ILE A 83 27.86 23.76 10.14
CA ILE A 83 27.56 22.50 9.46
C ILE A 83 28.85 21.78 9.08
N ASP A 84 28.82 20.47 9.20
CA ASP A 84 29.88 19.57 8.74
C ASP A 84 29.44 18.94 7.41
N ILE A 85 30.28 19.08 6.40
CA ILE A 85 30.00 18.80 5.00
C ILE A 85 31.03 17.81 4.47
N LYS A 86 30.57 16.74 3.84
CA LYS A 86 31.41 15.81 3.09
C LYS A 86 31.35 16.10 1.61
N ILE A 87 32.50 16.29 0.98
CA ILE A 87 32.57 16.51 -0.46
C ILE A 87 32.22 15.20 -1.20
N ILE A 88 31.29 15.29 -2.16
CA ILE A 88 30.83 14.14 -2.95
C ILE A 88 31.16 14.26 -4.45
N GLY A 89 31.41 15.48 -4.94
CA GLY A 89 31.62 15.73 -6.35
C GLY A 89 31.77 17.20 -6.70
N TYR A 90 31.73 17.49 -8.00
CA TYR A 90 31.82 18.84 -8.54
C TYR A 90 31.04 18.96 -9.85
N ILE A 91 30.72 20.18 -10.26
CA ILE A 91 30.12 20.46 -11.56
C ILE A 91 31.20 20.85 -12.56
N LEU A 92 31.17 20.23 -13.73
CA LEU A 92 32.03 20.56 -14.86
C LEU A 92 31.26 20.38 -16.16
N ASP A 93 31.31 21.38 -17.04
CA ASP A 93 30.62 21.40 -18.34
C ASP A 93 29.13 21.07 -18.23
N GLY A 94 28.46 21.63 -17.22
CA GLY A 94 27.03 21.41 -16.97
C GLY A 94 26.69 19.99 -16.52
N LYS A 95 27.67 19.23 -16.01
CA LYS A 95 27.47 17.88 -15.50
C LYS A 95 28.03 17.70 -14.11
N PHE A 96 27.29 16.98 -13.28
CA PHE A 96 27.80 16.45 -12.03
C PHE A 96 28.83 15.34 -12.30
N ARG A 97 29.97 15.44 -11.61
CA ARG A 97 31.03 14.42 -11.59
C ARG A 97 31.23 13.97 -10.16
N SER A 98 31.00 12.68 -9.90
CA SER A 98 31.27 12.08 -8.60
C SER A 98 32.78 11.97 -8.36
N GLY A 99 33.19 12.10 -7.10
CA GLY A 99 34.58 12.03 -6.68
C GLY A 99 35.21 13.41 -6.48
N ILE A 100 36.35 13.42 -5.79
CA ILE A 100 36.99 14.65 -5.32
C ILE A 100 38.08 15.05 -6.30
N LYS A 101 37.81 16.08 -7.11
CA LYS A 101 38.82 16.76 -7.93
C LYS A 101 39.24 18.10 -7.33
N TYR A 102 38.29 18.79 -6.68
CA TYR A 102 38.49 20.10 -6.07
C TYR A 102 38.15 20.01 -4.59
N LEU A 103 38.99 20.62 -3.76
CA LEU A 103 38.71 20.85 -2.34
C LEU A 103 38.51 22.35 -2.13
N PRO A 104 37.51 22.76 -1.32
CA PRO A 104 37.30 24.17 -1.04
C PRO A 104 38.44 24.76 -0.20
N MET A 105 38.49 26.08 -0.12
CA MET A 105 39.36 26.84 0.74
C MET A 105 38.56 27.49 1.86
N ILE A 106 39.26 27.87 2.93
CA ILE A 106 38.66 28.70 3.98
C ILE A 106 38.18 30.00 3.33
N GLN A 107 37.00 30.47 3.75
CA GLN A 107 36.26 31.61 3.17
C GLN A 107 35.57 31.36 1.81
N ASP A 108 35.66 30.16 1.21
CA ASP A 108 34.82 29.85 0.05
C ASP A 108 33.34 29.97 0.43
N GLU A 109 32.54 30.51 -0.49
CA GLU A 109 31.13 30.80 -0.27
C GLU A 109 30.27 29.53 -0.34
N LEU A 110 29.29 29.43 0.54
CA LEU A 110 28.23 28.43 0.48
C LEU A 110 26.99 29.00 -0.17
N HIS A 111 26.36 28.19 -1.00
CA HIS A 111 25.13 28.49 -1.73
C HIS A 111 24.17 27.31 -1.59
N LEU A 112 22.86 27.59 -1.46
CA LEU A 112 21.85 26.54 -1.47
C LEU A 112 21.89 25.79 -2.81
N ILE A 113 21.65 24.48 -2.76
CA ILE A 113 21.59 23.66 -3.96
C ILE A 113 20.19 23.73 -4.60
N SER A 114 20.14 23.79 -5.92
CA SER A 114 18.88 23.71 -6.65
C SER A 114 18.45 22.26 -6.87
N ASP A 115 17.15 22.07 -6.99
CA ASP A 115 16.52 20.78 -7.29
C ASP A 115 16.99 20.17 -8.64
N GLU A 116 17.44 21.03 -9.56
CA GLU A 116 18.05 20.65 -10.85
C GLU A 116 19.43 20.02 -10.68
N LEU A 117 20.26 20.61 -9.81
CA LEU A 117 21.57 20.07 -9.48
C LEU A 117 21.43 18.76 -8.70
N ILE A 118 20.47 18.67 -7.78
CA ILE A 118 20.17 17.40 -7.08
C ILE A 118 19.76 16.32 -8.06
N SER A 119 18.91 16.64 -9.03
CA SER A 119 18.51 15.70 -10.08
C SER A 119 19.72 15.17 -10.86
N ALA A 120 20.72 16.03 -11.13
CA ALA A 120 21.95 15.63 -11.81
C ALA A 120 22.84 14.72 -10.95
N ILE A 121 22.84 14.85 -9.62
CA ILE A 121 23.57 13.95 -8.70
C ILE A 121 23.06 12.50 -8.83
N TYR A 122 21.74 12.33 -8.98
CA TYR A 122 21.11 11.02 -9.11
C TYR A 122 20.97 10.52 -10.55
N ALA A 123 21.26 11.38 -11.55
CA ALA A 123 21.20 11.01 -12.96
C ALA A 123 22.43 10.18 -13.38
N PHE A 124 22.20 9.10 -14.12
CA PHE A 124 23.27 8.21 -14.58
C PHE A 124 24.33 8.93 -15.46
N ASP A 125 23.91 9.90 -16.28
CA ASP A 125 24.83 10.65 -17.15
C ASP A 125 25.33 11.97 -16.52
N GLY A 126 24.89 12.26 -15.29
CA GLY A 126 25.23 13.46 -14.53
C GLY A 126 24.75 14.77 -15.15
N LYS A 127 23.95 14.76 -16.23
CA LYS A 127 23.55 16.00 -16.91
C LYS A 127 22.63 16.83 -16.04
N ILE A 128 22.90 18.13 -15.99
CA ILE A 128 21.97 19.13 -15.50
C ILE A 128 20.95 19.39 -16.63
N ASP A 129 20.10 18.40 -16.87
CA ASP A 129 18.95 18.47 -17.78
C ASP A 129 17.75 17.83 -17.09
N SER A 130 17.15 18.58 -16.17
CA SER A 130 15.89 18.17 -15.57
C SER A 130 14.76 18.81 -16.39
N LYS A 131 14.03 17.99 -17.14
CA LYS A 131 12.68 18.38 -17.60
C LYS A 131 11.88 18.87 -16.39
N LYS A 132 11.20 20.00 -16.53
CA LYS A 132 10.43 20.61 -15.44
C LYS A 132 8.97 20.68 -15.79
N ILE A 133 8.14 20.69 -14.76
CA ILE A 133 6.70 20.95 -14.87
C ILE A 133 6.32 22.13 -13.98
N LEU A 134 5.41 22.96 -14.47
CA LEU A 134 4.93 24.15 -13.76
C LEU A 134 3.85 23.74 -12.75
N ILE A 135 4.10 23.92 -11.46
CA ILE A 135 3.09 23.57 -10.43
C ILE A 135 2.21 24.73 -10.02
N GLY A 136 2.69 25.96 -10.19
CA GLY A 136 1.97 27.14 -9.74
C GLY A 136 2.85 28.38 -9.80
N LYS A 137 2.52 29.37 -8.98
CA LYS A 137 3.28 30.62 -8.86
C LYS A 137 3.49 30.98 -7.39
N SER A 138 4.53 31.75 -7.10
CA SER A 138 4.71 32.37 -5.79
C SER A 138 3.58 33.38 -5.53
N LEU A 139 3.07 33.42 -4.30
CA LEU A 139 1.88 34.21 -3.97
C LEU A 139 2.13 35.73 -4.06
N LEU A 140 3.30 36.18 -3.63
CA LEU A 140 3.62 37.61 -3.53
C LEU A 140 4.12 38.20 -4.84
N GLU A 141 4.96 37.43 -5.54
CA GLU A 141 5.71 37.93 -6.70
C GLU A 141 5.17 37.36 -8.03
N GLU A 142 4.16 36.47 -7.97
CA GLU A 142 3.56 35.82 -9.14
C GLU A 142 4.58 35.07 -10.02
N ILE A 143 5.70 34.65 -9.42
CA ILE A 143 6.80 33.99 -10.15
C ILE A 143 6.43 32.53 -10.40
N PRO A 144 6.47 32.05 -11.66
CA PRO A 144 6.24 30.65 -11.99
C PRO A 144 7.18 29.70 -11.23
N VAL A 145 6.60 28.77 -10.46
CA VAL A 145 7.33 27.76 -9.70
C VAL A 145 7.33 26.45 -10.46
N HIS A 146 8.52 25.99 -10.82
CA HIS A 146 8.74 24.75 -11.55
C HIS A 146 9.39 23.71 -10.63
N ILE A 147 9.05 22.44 -10.86
CA ILE A 147 9.67 21.30 -10.20
C ILE A 147 10.34 20.39 -11.23
N PRO A 148 11.50 19.77 -10.91
CA PRO A 148 12.13 18.80 -11.80
C PRO A 148 11.36 17.48 -11.80
N VAL A 149 11.13 16.92 -12.98
CA VAL A 149 10.44 15.63 -13.15
C VAL A 149 11.25 14.50 -12.51
N ASN A 150 12.56 14.43 -12.78
CA ASN A 150 13.40 13.36 -12.24
C ASN A 150 13.56 13.42 -10.72
N GLY A 151 13.55 14.60 -10.10
CA GLY A 151 13.64 14.73 -8.64
C GLY A 151 12.40 14.22 -7.91
N ILE A 152 11.23 14.31 -8.57
CA ILE A 152 9.93 14.00 -7.96
C ILE A 152 9.46 12.59 -8.32
N PHE A 153 9.47 12.21 -9.59
CA PHE A 153 8.88 10.94 -10.02
C PHE A 153 9.83 9.74 -9.87
N ASN A 154 11.11 9.96 -9.60
CA ASN A 154 12.05 8.88 -9.24
C ASN A 154 12.11 8.63 -7.72
N SER A 155 11.34 9.38 -6.93
CA SER A 155 11.29 9.29 -5.47
C SER A 155 9.85 9.10 -4.98
N HIS A 156 9.68 8.79 -3.69
CA HIS A 156 8.37 8.79 -3.05
C HIS A 156 7.97 10.21 -2.66
N ILE A 157 6.72 10.60 -2.91
CA ILE A 157 6.20 11.93 -2.60
C ILE A 157 5.04 11.81 -1.62
N GLY A 158 5.04 12.66 -0.60
CA GLY A 158 3.89 12.87 0.27
C GLY A 158 3.34 14.29 0.11
N ILE A 159 2.03 14.43 -0.11
CA ILE A 159 1.33 15.73 -0.11
C ILE A 159 0.48 15.82 1.15
N PHE A 160 0.84 16.75 2.03
CA PHE A 160 0.22 16.91 3.34
C PHE A 160 -0.56 18.22 3.42
N GLY A 161 -1.62 18.23 4.22
CA GLY A 161 -2.46 19.41 4.44
C GLY A 161 -3.81 19.05 5.04
N ASN A 162 -4.47 20.03 5.67
CA ASN A 162 -5.79 19.84 6.27
C ASN A 162 -6.87 19.55 5.21
N THR A 163 -8.05 19.10 5.62
CA THR A 163 -9.20 18.97 4.71
C THR A 163 -9.50 20.32 4.06
N GLY A 164 -9.74 20.33 2.74
CA GLY A 164 -10.00 21.56 1.97
C GLY A 164 -8.76 22.37 1.59
N SER A 165 -7.55 22.01 2.05
CA SER A 165 -6.30 22.73 1.70
C SER A 165 -5.82 22.54 0.26
N GLY A 166 -6.52 21.75 -0.55
CA GLY A 166 -6.19 21.54 -1.95
C GLY A 166 -5.25 20.37 -2.26
N LYS A 167 -5.03 19.41 -1.34
CA LYS A 167 -4.16 18.23 -1.56
C LYS A 167 -4.41 17.51 -2.90
N SER A 168 -5.65 17.11 -3.16
CA SER A 168 -6.02 16.41 -4.40
C SER A 168 -5.86 17.29 -5.62
N ASN A 169 -6.10 18.60 -5.49
CA ASN A 169 -5.86 19.58 -6.56
C ASN A 169 -4.37 19.72 -6.87
N SER A 170 -3.51 19.75 -5.86
CA SER A 170 -2.05 19.76 -6.04
C SER A 170 -1.56 18.50 -6.76
N LEU A 171 -2.03 17.32 -6.34
CA LEU A 171 -1.69 16.06 -7.00
C LEU A 171 -2.20 16.04 -8.45
N ALA A 172 -3.43 16.47 -8.67
CA ALA A 172 -4.04 16.55 -9.99
C ALA A 172 -3.26 17.48 -10.92
N LYS A 173 -2.83 18.65 -10.45
CA LYS A 173 -2.01 19.60 -11.19
C LYS A 173 -0.66 18.98 -11.58
N ILE A 174 0.04 18.34 -10.65
CA ILE A 174 1.34 17.69 -10.90
C ILE A 174 1.22 16.67 -12.04
N TYR A 175 0.26 15.75 -11.97
CA TYR A 175 0.08 14.72 -12.98
C TYR A 175 -0.47 15.27 -14.30
N HIS A 176 -1.39 16.24 -14.26
CA HIS A 176 -1.88 16.93 -15.45
C HIS A 176 -0.73 17.57 -16.24
N GLU A 177 0.18 18.25 -15.55
CA GLU A 177 1.34 18.91 -16.17
C GLU A 177 2.34 17.89 -16.71
N LEU A 178 2.60 16.81 -15.98
CA LEU A 178 3.43 15.69 -16.46
C LEU A 178 2.86 15.11 -17.77
N PHE A 179 1.57 14.80 -17.81
CA PHE A 179 0.96 14.17 -18.98
C PHE A 179 0.82 15.14 -20.15
N SER A 180 0.52 16.41 -19.89
CA SER A 180 0.44 17.46 -20.92
C SER A 180 1.79 17.74 -21.56
N SER A 181 2.85 17.86 -20.76
CA SER A 181 4.19 18.21 -21.25
C SER A 181 4.98 17.01 -21.80
N LEU A 182 4.87 15.84 -21.15
CA LEU A 182 5.74 14.69 -21.42
C LEU A 182 4.98 13.40 -21.77
N GLY A 183 3.65 13.44 -21.89
CA GLY A 183 2.82 12.25 -22.08
C GLY A 183 3.18 11.41 -23.31
N LYS A 184 3.69 12.00 -24.41
CA LYS A 184 4.15 11.26 -25.60
C LYS A 184 5.30 10.29 -25.31
N THR A 185 6.14 10.62 -24.32
CA THR A 185 7.30 9.82 -23.94
C THR A 185 7.00 8.96 -22.71
N VAL A 186 6.45 9.58 -21.66
CA VAL A 186 6.22 8.94 -20.36
C VAL A 186 5.17 7.84 -20.45
N LEU A 187 4.05 8.07 -21.14
CA LEU A 187 2.97 7.08 -21.27
C LEU A 187 3.31 5.90 -22.20
N LYS A 188 4.47 5.92 -22.88
CA LYS A 188 4.97 4.77 -23.65
C LYS A 188 5.83 3.82 -22.82
N LYS A 189 6.38 4.30 -21.70
CA LYS A 189 7.37 3.56 -20.89
C LYS A 189 6.90 3.30 -19.46
N SER A 190 5.80 3.92 -19.04
CA SER A 190 5.32 3.91 -17.66
C SER A 190 3.80 3.79 -17.63
N THR A 191 3.31 3.08 -16.62
CA THR A 191 1.89 2.93 -16.30
C THR A 191 1.59 3.70 -15.02
N PHE A 192 0.45 4.39 -14.99
CA PHE A 192 -0.02 5.16 -13.84
C PHE A 192 -1.35 4.62 -13.37
N VAL A 193 -1.44 4.33 -12.08
CA VAL A 193 -2.67 3.84 -11.43
C VAL A 193 -3.09 4.86 -10.38
N PHE A 194 -4.31 5.38 -10.51
CA PHE A 194 -4.92 6.32 -9.58
C PHE A 194 -6.02 5.60 -8.81
N ILE A 195 -5.83 5.44 -7.50
CA ILE A 195 -6.87 4.96 -6.59
C ILE A 195 -7.61 6.19 -6.04
N ASP A 196 -8.81 6.44 -6.55
CA ASP A 196 -9.56 7.68 -6.35
C ASP A 196 -10.74 7.46 -5.39
N PHE A 197 -10.52 7.77 -4.10
CA PHE A 197 -11.52 7.57 -3.04
C PHE A 197 -12.77 8.43 -3.18
N ASN A 198 -12.67 9.60 -3.85
CA ASN A 198 -13.72 10.62 -3.88
C ASN A 198 -14.18 10.98 -5.30
N GLY A 199 -13.56 10.42 -6.35
CA GLY A 199 -13.87 10.72 -7.74
C GLY A 199 -13.27 12.05 -8.23
N GLU A 200 -12.23 12.57 -7.56
CA GLU A 200 -11.63 13.89 -7.82
C GLU A 200 -10.78 13.92 -9.10
N TYR A 201 -10.30 12.77 -9.59
CA TYR A 201 -9.39 12.70 -10.75
C TYR A 201 -10.11 12.41 -12.08
N LYS A 202 -11.45 12.33 -12.10
CA LYS A 202 -12.26 12.18 -13.32
C LYS A 202 -11.97 13.25 -14.40
N PRO A 203 -11.70 14.53 -14.07
CA PRO A 203 -11.32 15.53 -15.07
C PRO A 203 -10.03 15.16 -15.84
N ILE A 204 -9.03 14.56 -15.18
CA ILE A 204 -7.79 14.11 -15.83
C ILE A 204 -8.10 13.00 -16.83
N HIS A 205 -8.92 12.02 -16.42
CA HIS A 205 -9.40 10.99 -17.34
C HIS A 205 -10.08 11.58 -18.59
N ASN A 206 -10.99 12.53 -18.41
CA ASN A 206 -11.72 13.15 -19.52
C ASN A 206 -10.78 13.81 -20.54
N GLN A 207 -9.71 14.44 -20.07
CA GLN A 207 -8.73 15.09 -20.94
C GLN A 207 -7.84 14.09 -21.69
N PHE A 208 -7.48 12.97 -21.06
CA PHE A 208 -6.60 11.95 -21.63
C PHE A 208 -7.38 10.66 -21.97
N LYS A 209 -8.62 10.77 -22.45
CA LYS A 209 -9.56 9.64 -22.64
C LYS A 209 -9.04 8.58 -23.62
N ASP A 210 -8.27 8.98 -24.63
CA ASP A 210 -7.62 8.09 -25.59
C ASP A 210 -6.58 7.18 -24.92
N LYS A 211 -5.92 7.67 -23.86
CA LYS A 211 -4.84 6.99 -23.13
C LYS A 211 -5.22 6.53 -21.73
N SER A 212 -6.48 6.69 -21.34
CA SER A 212 -6.96 6.32 -20.02
C SER A 212 -8.20 5.43 -19.99
N THR A 213 -8.28 4.63 -18.92
CA THR A 213 -9.43 3.84 -18.52
C THR A 213 -9.92 4.34 -17.17
N TYR A 214 -11.23 4.49 -17.01
CA TYR A 214 -11.87 4.89 -15.75
C TYR A 214 -12.82 3.80 -15.29
N LEU A 215 -12.51 3.17 -14.16
CA LEU A 215 -13.31 2.15 -13.51
C LEU A 215 -14.07 2.79 -12.36
N GLU A 216 -15.38 2.96 -12.51
CA GLU A 216 -16.26 3.45 -11.45
C GLU A 216 -16.82 2.24 -10.67
N LEU A 217 -16.22 1.95 -9.53
CA LEU A 217 -16.63 0.85 -8.66
C LEU A 217 -17.81 1.29 -7.79
N ASP A 218 -18.78 0.40 -7.60
CA ASP A 218 -20.02 0.70 -6.88
C ASP A 218 -20.49 -0.52 -6.09
N THR A 219 -20.63 -0.38 -4.77
CA THR A 219 -21.13 -1.47 -3.90
C THR A 219 -22.62 -1.34 -3.56
N HIS A 220 -23.24 -0.20 -3.86
CA HIS A 220 -24.64 0.08 -3.60
C HIS A 220 -25.56 -0.49 -4.68
N LEU A 221 -25.07 -0.60 -5.92
CA LEU A 221 -25.78 -1.30 -6.99
C LEU A 221 -25.84 -2.82 -6.73
N LYS A 222 -26.89 -3.46 -7.26
CA LYS A 222 -27.12 -4.92 -7.06
C LYS A 222 -25.98 -5.77 -7.60
N ASN A 223 -25.48 -5.44 -8.80
CA ASN A 223 -24.42 -6.18 -9.50
C ASN A 223 -23.10 -5.39 -9.62
N GLY A 224 -23.03 -4.22 -8.96
CA GLY A 224 -21.96 -3.22 -9.18
C GLY A 224 -22.11 -2.42 -10.49
N ASN A 225 -21.09 -1.64 -10.82
CA ASN A 225 -21.00 -0.85 -12.06
C ASN A 225 -19.83 -1.32 -12.94
N ASN A 226 -18.60 -0.95 -12.57
CA ASN A 226 -17.39 -1.56 -13.12
C ASN A 226 -16.75 -2.50 -12.11
N LYS A 227 -15.86 -3.38 -12.60
CA LYS A 227 -15.12 -4.33 -11.77
C LYS A 227 -13.64 -4.30 -12.10
N LEU A 228 -12.82 -4.41 -11.07
CA LEU A 228 -11.38 -4.67 -11.19
C LEU A 228 -11.18 -6.13 -11.59
N LYS A 229 -10.47 -6.37 -12.68
CA LYS A 229 -10.19 -7.71 -13.17
C LYS A 229 -8.94 -8.27 -12.48
N ILE A 230 -9.05 -9.44 -11.84
CA ILE A 230 -7.93 -10.18 -11.22
C ILE A 230 -7.81 -11.54 -11.92
N LYS A 231 -6.58 -11.95 -12.27
CA LYS A 231 -6.38 -13.27 -12.87
C LYS A 231 -6.69 -14.38 -11.87
N LYS A 232 -7.32 -15.46 -12.33
CA LYS A 232 -7.59 -16.65 -11.50
C LYS A 232 -6.31 -17.22 -10.89
N SER A 233 -5.18 -17.14 -11.59
CA SER A 233 -3.85 -17.55 -11.12
C SER A 233 -3.29 -16.67 -9.99
N GLU A 234 -3.71 -15.41 -9.90
CA GLU A 234 -3.25 -14.43 -8.90
C GLU A 234 -4.23 -14.31 -7.73
N PHE A 235 -5.49 -14.72 -7.93
CA PHE A 235 -6.54 -14.59 -6.93
C PHE A 235 -6.31 -15.46 -5.69
N TRP A 236 -5.81 -16.69 -5.88
CA TRP A 236 -5.54 -17.63 -4.80
C TRP A 236 -4.16 -17.43 -4.19
N ASP A 237 -3.86 -16.20 -3.79
CA ASP A 237 -2.63 -15.81 -3.10
C ASP A 237 -2.93 -15.39 -1.67
N SER A 238 -2.16 -15.91 -0.70
CA SER A 238 -2.47 -15.68 0.70
C SER A 238 -2.20 -14.25 1.16
N GLU A 239 -1.32 -13.50 0.50
CA GLU A 239 -1.12 -12.07 0.76
C GLU A 239 -2.33 -11.27 0.29
N LEU A 240 -2.77 -11.51 -0.96
CA LEU A 240 -3.97 -10.88 -1.51
C LEU A 240 -5.20 -11.16 -0.65
N LEU A 241 -5.45 -12.42 -0.29
CA LEU A 241 -6.56 -12.79 0.58
C LEU A 241 -6.42 -12.15 1.98
N SER A 242 -5.19 -12.00 2.49
CA SER A 242 -4.95 -11.33 3.78
C SER A 242 -5.32 -9.85 3.71
N VAL A 243 -5.01 -9.15 2.62
CA VAL A 243 -5.41 -7.76 2.41
C VAL A 243 -6.94 -7.65 2.25
N LEU A 244 -7.52 -8.46 1.37
CA LEU A 244 -8.96 -8.46 1.10
C LEU A 244 -9.81 -8.70 2.35
N PHE A 245 -9.37 -9.56 3.27
CA PHE A 245 -10.11 -9.87 4.50
C PHE A 245 -9.47 -9.27 5.76
N SER A 246 -8.54 -8.33 5.59
CA SER A 246 -7.81 -7.63 6.66
C SER A 246 -7.29 -8.59 7.76
N ALA A 247 -6.67 -9.70 7.34
CA ALA A 247 -6.24 -10.78 8.21
C ALA A 247 -5.10 -10.35 9.16
N THR A 248 -5.13 -10.80 10.41
CA THR A 248 -4.04 -10.57 11.36
C THR A 248 -2.80 -11.42 11.03
N GLU A 249 -1.61 -10.83 11.13
CA GLU A 249 -0.35 -11.47 10.72
C GLU A 249 -0.04 -12.76 11.47
N LYS A 250 -0.27 -12.80 12.79
CA LYS A 250 0.21 -13.90 13.63
C LYS A 250 -0.59 -15.19 13.50
N THR A 251 -1.91 -15.11 13.27
CA THR A 251 -2.78 -16.30 13.34
C THR A 251 -3.66 -16.48 12.11
N GLN A 252 -4.19 -15.40 11.54
CA GLN A 252 -5.12 -15.46 10.40
C GLN A 252 -4.38 -15.62 9.06
N LYS A 253 -3.22 -14.98 8.88
CA LYS A 253 -2.39 -15.17 7.68
C LYS A 253 -1.85 -16.61 7.54
N PRO A 254 -1.30 -17.26 8.60
CA PRO A 254 -0.98 -18.69 8.54
C PRO A 254 -2.17 -19.59 8.19
N PHE A 255 -3.37 -19.25 8.68
CA PHE A 255 -4.59 -19.96 8.29
C PHE A 255 -4.87 -19.80 6.79
N LEU A 256 -4.78 -18.60 6.22
CA LEU A 256 -4.94 -18.39 4.78
C LEU A 256 -3.88 -19.13 3.93
N ASN A 257 -2.63 -19.22 4.40
CA ASN A 257 -1.60 -20.04 3.74
C ASN A 257 -2.02 -21.52 3.63
N ILE A 258 -2.58 -22.08 4.71
CA ILE A 258 -3.08 -23.45 4.72
C ILE A 258 -4.28 -23.60 3.77
N LEU A 259 -5.11 -22.56 3.64
CA LEU A 259 -6.29 -22.54 2.76
C LEU A 259 -5.91 -22.66 1.31
N VAL A 260 -4.95 -21.83 0.87
CA VAL A 260 -4.42 -21.88 -0.49
C VAL A 260 -3.78 -23.25 -0.77
N ARG A 261 -2.93 -23.74 0.13
CA ARG A 261 -2.32 -25.08 -0.02
C ARG A 261 -3.34 -26.21 -0.07
N ASN A 262 -4.40 -26.14 0.73
CA ASN A 262 -5.47 -27.14 0.72
C ASN A 262 -6.25 -27.07 -0.60
N ARG A 263 -6.45 -25.88 -1.18
CA ARG A 263 -7.01 -25.77 -2.53
C ARG A 263 -6.14 -26.51 -3.54
N ASP A 264 -4.83 -26.29 -3.52
CA ASP A 264 -3.94 -26.97 -4.48
C ASP A 264 -3.97 -28.50 -4.31
N LYS A 265 -4.09 -28.97 -3.06
CA LYS A 265 -4.19 -30.40 -2.74
C LYS A 265 -5.49 -31.05 -3.20
N PHE A 266 -6.63 -30.40 -2.96
CA PHE A 266 -7.96 -30.96 -3.24
C PHE A 266 -8.50 -30.58 -4.63
N GLY A 267 -7.81 -29.69 -5.35
CA GLY A 267 -8.26 -29.17 -6.64
C GLY A 267 -9.40 -28.17 -6.51
N ASP A 268 -10.00 -27.82 -7.67
CA ASP A 268 -11.12 -26.87 -7.74
C ASP A 268 -12.45 -27.47 -7.21
N GLU A 269 -12.60 -28.80 -7.26
CA GLU A 269 -13.74 -29.53 -6.69
C GLU A 269 -13.73 -29.52 -5.15
N LEU A 270 -14.92 -29.48 -4.54
CA LEU A 270 -15.08 -29.38 -3.08
C LEU A 270 -15.53 -30.67 -2.40
N ASN A 271 -16.00 -31.68 -3.15
CA ASN A 271 -16.63 -32.88 -2.59
C ASN A 271 -15.71 -33.69 -1.67
N ASP A 272 -14.49 -34.01 -2.14
CA ASP A 272 -13.51 -34.74 -1.34
C ASP A 272 -13.10 -33.97 -0.08
N TYR A 273 -12.92 -32.66 -0.23
CA TYR A 273 -12.59 -31.79 0.89
C TYR A 273 -13.73 -31.72 1.91
N PHE A 274 -14.97 -31.58 1.44
CA PHE A 274 -16.18 -31.57 2.26
C PHE A 274 -16.34 -32.89 3.02
N HIS A 275 -16.38 -34.04 2.34
CA HIS A 275 -16.58 -35.32 3.00
C HIS A 275 -15.44 -35.68 3.96
N SER A 276 -14.19 -35.35 3.62
CA SER A 276 -13.08 -35.51 4.55
C SER A 276 -13.23 -34.63 5.79
N THR A 277 -13.73 -33.40 5.63
CA THR A 277 -14.00 -32.47 6.73
C THR A 277 -15.10 -32.99 7.65
N ILE A 278 -16.21 -33.49 7.10
CA ILE A 278 -17.30 -34.04 7.92
C ILE A 278 -16.84 -35.27 8.71
N LYS A 279 -16.03 -36.16 8.11
CA LYS A 279 -15.43 -37.30 8.84
C LYS A 279 -14.54 -36.84 10.00
N VAL A 280 -13.73 -35.80 9.78
CA VAL A 280 -12.87 -35.22 10.83
C VAL A 280 -13.71 -34.56 11.93
N MET A 281 -14.77 -33.85 11.56
CA MET A 281 -15.68 -33.17 12.48
C MET A 281 -16.33 -34.13 13.49
N PHE A 282 -16.80 -35.29 13.02
CA PHE A 282 -17.38 -36.34 13.86
C PHE A 282 -16.35 -37.35 14.40
N GLY A 283 -15.06 -37.00 14.37
CA GLY A 283 -13.96 -37.79 14.93
C GLY A 283 -13.93 -37.78 16.47
N GLN A 284 -12.78 -38.15 17.04
CA GLN A 284 -12.60 -38.24 18.50
C GLN A 284 -12.62 -36.89 19.22
N ASN A 285 -12.14 -35.83 18.55
CA ASN A 285 -12.03 -34.49 19.12
C ASN A 285 -13.17 -33.60 18.61
N GLN A 286 -14.35 -33.76 19.20
CA GLN A 286 -15.50 -32.94 18.81
C GLN A 286 -15.43 -31.55 19.44
N HIS A 287 -16.07 -30.58 18.77
CA HIS A 287 -16.14 -29.19 19.21
C HIS A 287 -17.53 -28.61 18.97
N ARG A 288 -18.11 -27.93 19.97
CA ARG A 288 -19.51 -27.47 19.93
C ARG A 288 -19.79 -26.48 18.79
N GLU A 289 -18.80 -25.70 18.39
CA GLU A 289 -18.92 -24.63 17.40
C GLU A 289 -19.05 -25.16 15.97
N THR A 290 -18.48 -26.33 15.68
CA THR A 290 -18.34 -26.85 14.30
C THR A 290 -19.68 -27.08 13.60
N ILE A 291 -20.73 -27.47 14.33
CA ILE A 291 -22.09 -27.60 13.78
C ILE A 291 -22.60 -26.23 13.31
N SER A 292 -22.49 -25.19 14.13
CA SER A 292 -22.91 -23.83 13.78
C SER A 292 -22.13 -23.30 12.58
N VAL A 293 -20.81 -23.51 12.58
CA VAL A 293 -19.91 -23.13 11.50
C VAL A 293 -20.29 -23.83 10.19
N LEU A 294 -20.56 -25.13 10.22
CA LEU A 294 -21.02 -25.89 9.04
C LEU A 294 -22.37 -25.38 8.53
N ARG A 295 -23.33 -25.14 9.42
CA ARG A 295 -24.67 -24.63 9.07
C ARG A 295 -24.62 -23.33 8.27
N SER A 296 -23.62 -22.48 8.54
CA SER A 296 -23.44 -21.19 7.85
C SER A 296 -23.23 -21.31 6.33
N ILE A 297 -22.72 -22.44 5.84
CA ILE A 297 -22.43 -22.66 4.42
C ILE A 297 -23.42 -23.61 3.73
N ILE A 298 -24.34 -24.25 4.46
CA ILE A 298 -25.27 -25.24 3.89
C ILE A 298 -26.10 -24.67 2.73
N ASN A 299 -26.57 -23.42 2.87
CA ASN A 299 -27.33 -22.76 1.81
C ASN A 299 -26.50 -22.47 0.55
N ILE A 300 -25.17 -22.32 0.69
CA ILE A 300 -24.24 -22.12 -0.43
C ILE A 300 -23.99 -23.47 -1.13
N ILE A 301 -23.69 -24.52 -0.36
CA ILE A 301 -23.24 -25.80 -0.91
C ILE A 301 -24.38 -26.72 -1.38
N ASN A 302 -25.56 -26.60 -0.78
CA ASN A 302 -26.73 -27.43 -1.13
C ASN A 302 -28.06 -26.69 -0.85
N PRO A 303 -28.39 -25.65 -1.65
CA PRO A 303 -29.60 -24.84 -1.43
C PRO A 303 -30.88 -25.68 -1.47
N LYS A 304 -30.95 -26.72 -2.31
CA LYS A 304 -32.14 -27.57 -2.47
C LYS A 304 -32.52 -28.33 -1.19
N ASN A 305 -31.52 -28.85 -0.47
CA ASN A 305 -31.73 -29.64 0.76
C ASN A 305 -31.34 -28.87 2.02
N SER A 306 -31.13 -27.55 1.93
CA SER A 306 -30.59 -26.74 3.03
C SER A 306 -31.40 -26.87 4.31
N GLN A 307 -32.73 -26.78 4.21
CA GLN A 307 -33.62 -26.94 5.37
C GLN A 307 -33.49 -28.32 6.02
N LYS A 308 -33.55 -29.39 5.22
CA LYS A 308 -33.48 -30.77 5.72
C LYS A 308 -32.12 -31.10 6.36
N ILE A 309 -31.03 -30.59 5.78
CA ILE A 309 -29.69 -30.74 6.37
C ILE A 309 -29.59 -29.99 7.70
N ASN A 310 -30.18 -28.80 7.79
CA ASN A 310 -30.24 -28.06 9.05
C ASN A 310 -31.08 -28.76 10.12
N GLU A 311 -32.19 -29.40 9.74
CA GLU A 311 -33.01 -30.25 10.62
C GLU A 311 -32.17 -31.43 11.13
N GLU A 312 -31.51 -32.18 10.24
CA GLU A 312 -30.59 -33.28 10.61
C GLU A 312 -29.51 -32.84 11.62
N LEU A 313 -28.89 -31.68 11.37
CA LEU A 313 -27.85 -31.13 12.25
C LEU A 313 -28.39 -30.62 13.59
N SER A 314 -29.66 -30.21 13.66
CA SER A 314 -30.29 -29.70 14.88
C SER A 314 -30.64 -30.79 15.90
N GLU A 315 -30.73 -32.04 15.45
CA GLU A 315 -31.01 -33.21 16.30
C GLU A 315 -29.82 -33.59 17.20
N PHE A 316 -28.65 -32.98 16.97
CA PHE A 316 -27.46 -33.20 17.78
C PHE A 316 -27.36 -32.14 18.88
N SER A 317 -27.34 -32.59 20.14
CA SER A 317 -27.03 -31.76 21.30
C SER A 317 -25.58 -31.96 21.74
N TRP A 318 -25.00 -30.91 22.33
CA TRP A 318 -23.65 -30.94 22.87
C TRP A 318 -23.67 -31.36 24.34
N TYR A 319 -22.78 -32.28 24.70
CA TYR A 319 -22.56 -32.67 26.08
C TYR A 319 -21.07 -32.78 26.38
N SER A 320 -20.65 -32.19 27.50
CA SER A 320 -19.26 -32.20 27.97
C SER A 320 -19.24 -32.70 29.42
N ARG A 321 -18.53 -33.81 29.67
CA ARG A 321 -18.20 -34.31 31.02
C ARG A 321 -16.70 -34.62 31.06
N GLY A 322 -15.92 -33.72 31.69
CA GLY A 322 -14.46 -33.85 31.73
C GLY A 322 -13.85 -33.82 30.32
N ASP A 323 -12.94 -34.74 30.03
CA ASP A 323 -12.24 -34.81 28.73
C ASP A 323 -13.06 -35.48 27.60
N ASN A 324 -14.23 -36.03 27.90
CA ASN A 324 -15.07 -36.73 26.93
C ASN A 324 -16.22 -35.84 26.45
N ASN A 325 -15.92 -35.03 25.46
CA ASN A 325 -16.92 -34.36 24.65
C ASN A 325 -17.64 -35.40 23.76
N LYS A 326 -18.96 -35.28 23.56
CA LYS A 326 -19.74 -36.08 22.59
C LYS A 326 -20.93 -35.30 22.05
N TYR A 327 -21.31 -35.58 20.80
CA TYR A 327 -22.64 -35.22 20.32
C TYR A 327 -23.66 -36.29 20.70
N TYR A 328 -24.84 -35.87 21.16
CA TYR A 328 -25.94 -36.72 21.55
C TYR A 328 -27.12 -36.53 20.59
N LYS A 329 -27.80 -37.62 20.25
CA LYS A 329 -29.04 -37.61 19.48
C LYS A 329 -30.05 -38.51 20.17
N ASN A 330 -31.21 -37.95 20.57
CA ASN A 330 -32.31 -38.69 21.20
C ASN A 330 -31.87 -39.65 22.34
N GLY A 331 -30.96 -39.19 23.20
CA GLY A 331 -30.46 -39.98 24.34
C GLY A 331 -29.35 -41.01 24.01
N SER A 332 -28.99 -41.17 22.74
CA SER A 332 -27.87 -42.02 22.30
C SER A 332 -26.60 -41.21 22.05
N SER A 333 -25.44 -41.77 22.39
CA SER A 333 -24.12 -41.21 22.07
C SER A 333 -23.37 -42.14 21.13
N PHE A 334 -22.72 -41.58 20.12
CA PHE A 334 -21.89 -42.33 19.17
C PHE A 334 -20.41 -42.07 19.42
N ASN A 335 -19.54 -42.94 18.93
CA ASN A 335 -18.09 -42.86 19.14
C ASN A 335 -17.27 -43.00 17.84
N THR A 336 -17.93 -43.16 16.69
CA THR A 336 -17.28 -43.27 15.38
C THR A 336 -17.91 -42.30 14.38
N PRO A 337 -17.14 -41.74 13.45
CA PRO A 337 -17.67 -40.92 12.36
C PRO A 337 -18.77 -41.64 11.57
N GLU A 338 -18.60 -42.94 11.31
CA GLU A 338 -19.55 -43.76 10.57
C GLU A 338 -20.91 -43.84 11.26
N ALA A 339 -20.92 -44.02 12.59
CA ALA A 339 -22.16 -44.05 13.37
C ALA A 339 -22.87 -42.69 13.37
N TYR A 340 -22.11 -41.59 13.52
CA TYR A 340 -22.68 -40.24 13.40
C TYR A 340 -23.28 -39.98 12.01
N LEU A 341 -22.54 -40.34 10.96
CA LEU A 341 -22.94 -40.13 9.57
C LEU A 341 -24.15 -41.00 9.15
N ALA A 342 -24.32 -42.19 9.73
CA ALA A 342 -25.51 -43.02 9.52
C ALA A 342 -26.81 -42.32 9.97
N HIS A 343 -26.70 -41.40 10.93
CA HIS A 343 -27.80 -40.57 11.41
C HIS A 343 -27.93 -39.21 10.69
N LEU A 344 -27.11 -38.98 9.66
CA LEU A 344 -27.08 -37.78 8.82
C LEU A 344 -27.14 -38.17 7.33
N PRO A 345 -28.18 -38.90 6.88
CA PRO A 345 -28.23 -39.48 5.52
C PRO A 345 -28.26 -38.44 4.40
N ILE A 346 -28.80 -37.24 4.63
CA ILE A 346 -28.84 -36.16 3.63
C ILE A 346 -27.49 -35.44 3.60
N LEU A 347 -26.92 -35.09 4.75
CA LEU A 347 -25.59 -34.46 4.82
C LEU A 347 -24.51 -35.39 4.24
N SER A 348 -24.50 -36.67 4.61
CA SER A 348 -23.48 -37.65 4.19
C SER A 348 -23.46 -37.89 2.68
N LYS A 349 -24.62 -37.73 2.01
CA LYS A 349 -24.79 -37.87 0.55
C LYS A 349 -24.77 -36.53 -0.18
N THR A 350 -24.46 -35.43 0.51
CA THR A 350 -24.42 -34.10 -0.12
C THR A 350 -23.22 -34.00 -1.05
N ASN A 351 -23.50 -33.74 -2.33
CA ASN A 351 -22.51 -33.31 -3.31
C ASN A 351 -22.67 -31.82 -3.59
N ILE A 352 -21.55 -31.11 -3.53
CA ILE A 352 -21.41 -29.69 -3.83
C ILE A 352 -21.30 -29.54 -5.35
N SER A 353 -22.23 -28.78 -5.96
CA SER A 353 -22.16 -28.39 -7.36
C SER A 353 -21.39 -27.07 -7.49
N MET A 354 -20.38 -27.04 -8.36
CA MET A 354 -19.57 -25.85 -8.62
C MET A 354 -20.24 -24.85 -9.57
N GLU A 355 -21.33 -25.23 -10.26
CA GLU A 355 -21.97 -24.43 -11.31
C GLU A 355 -22.45 -23.05 -10.85
N ASN A 356 -22.84 -22.92 -9.58
CA ASN A 356 -23.43 -21.69 -9.02
C ASN A 356 -22.64 -21.12 -7.84
N ILE A 357 -21.40 -21.57 -7.64
CA ILE A 357 -20.54 -21.09 -6.55
C ILE A 357 -19.49 -20.14 -7.11
N SER A 358 -19.64 -18.85 -6.80
CA SER A 358 -18.66 -17.84 -7.16
C SER A 358 -17.30 -18.13 -6.53
N ALA A 359 -16.23 -17.55 -7.06
CA ALA A 359 -14.90 -17.72 -6.47
C ALA A 359 -14.80 -17.18 -5.02
N PHE A 360 -15.53 -16.11 -4.68
CA PHE A 360 -15.58 -15.62 -3.30
C PHE A 360 -16.38 -16.55 -2.39
N GLN A 361 -17.49 -17.13 -2.88
CA GLN A 361 -18.20 -18.18 -2.16
C GLN A 361 -17.35 -19.44 -1.98
N GLN A 362 -16.48 -19.78 -2.94
CA GLN A 362 -15.49 -20.85 -2.75
C GLN A 362 -14.53 -20.54 -1.61
N ILE A 363 -14.08 -19.30 -1.43
CA ILE A 363 -13.29 -18.89 -0.27
C ILE A 363 -14.10 -19.10 1.02
N THR A 364 -15.35 -18.62 1.07
CA THR A 364 -16.23 -18.82 2.22
C THR A 364 -16.35 -20.31 2.58
N VAL A 365 -16.63 -21.17 1.60
CA VAL A 365 -16.76 -22.62 1.84
C VAL A 365 -15.44 -23.23 2.30
N ARG A 366 -14.32 -22.95 1.60
CA ARG A 366 -13.00 -23.51 1.94
C ARG A 366 -12.51 -23.05 3.31
N ALA A 367 -12.72 -21.78 3.66
CA ALA A 367 -12.35 -21.23 4.95
C ALA A 367 -13.17 -21.84 6.09
N THR A 368 -14.47 -21.99 5.91
CA THR A 368 -15.35 -22.67 6.88
C THR A 368 -14.94 -24.13 7.09
N LEU A 369 -14.72 -24.89 6.00
CA LEU A 369 -14.28 -26.29 6.09
C LEU A 369 -12.91 -26.40 6.75
N GLN A 370 -12.00 -25.48 6.46
CA GLN A 370 -10.69 -25.46 7.10
C GLN A 370 -10.78 -25.14 8.58
N LEU A 371 -11.64 -24.21 8.99
CA LEU A 371 -11.86 -23.90 10.40
C LEU A 371 -12.32 -25.15 11.14
N ILE A 372 -13.29 -25.88 10.57
CA ILE A 372 -13.77 -27.15 11.13
C ILE A 372 -12.61 -28.15 11.25
N GLN A 373 -11.84 -28.39 10.18
CA GLN A 373 -10.70 -29.31 10.26
C GLN A 373 -9.66 -28.90 11.31
N SER A 374 -9.34 -27.61 11.38
CA SER A 374 -8.26 -27.11 12.22
C SER A 374 -8.65 -27.16 13.71
N VAL A 375 -9.91 -26.85 14.02
CA VAL A 375 -10.47 -26.93 15.38
C VAL A 375 -10.62 -28.40 15.78
N SER A 376 -11.21 -29.25 14.94
CA SER A 376 -11.34 -30.69 15.20
C SER A 376 -10.02 -31.45 15.31
N ARG A 377 -8.91 -30.87 14.84
CA ARG A 377 -7.55 -31.42 15.04
C ARG A 377 -6.77 -30.73 16.16
N ASN A 378 -7.38 -29.79 16.88
CA ASN A 378 -6.76 -28.98 17.91
C ASN A 378 -5.53 -28.19 17.42
N TYR A 379 -5.49 -27.85 16.12
CA TYR A 379 -4.40 -27.05 15.53
C TYR A 379 -4.58 -25.55 15.76
N VAL A 380 -5.84 -25.09 15.90
CA VAL A 380 -6.17 -23.69 16.15
C VAL A 380 -7.29 -23.58 17.17
N GLN A 381 -7.33 -22.45 17.88
CA GLN A 381 -8.47 -22.07 18.72
C GLN A 381 -9.52 -21.36 17.86
N TYR A 382 -10.80 -21.71 18.08
CA TYR A 382 -11.91 -21.18 17.30
C TYR A 382 -11.97 -19.64 17.37
N GLU A 383 -11.77 -19.07 18.55
CA GLU A 383 -11.87 -17.64 18.86
C GLU A 383 -10.85 -16.80 18.09
N HIS A 384 -9.72 -17.38 17.69
CA HIS A 384 -8.68 -16.66 16.96
C HIS A 384 -8.97 -16.56 15.44
N ILE A 385 -9.74 -17.51 14.90
CA ILE A 385 -10.02 -17.62 13.47
C ILE A 385 -11.46 -17.20 13.12
N SER A 386 -12.43 -17.41 14.01
CA SER A 386 -13.81 -17.02 13.77
C SER A 386 -14.01 -15.55 13.35
N PRO A 387 -13.21 -14.56 13.83
CA PRO A 387 -13.29 -13.19 13.31
C PRO A 387 -12.89 -13.07 11.84
N LEU A 388 -11.96 -13.90 11.35
CA LEU A 388 -11.60 -13.94 9.92
C LEU A 388 -12.76 -14.47 9.08
N ILE A 389 -13.41 -15.56 9.52
CA ILE A 389 -14.58 -16.10 8.84
C ILE A 389 -15.71 -15.08 8.77
N GLY A 390 -15.93 -14.33 9.86
CA GLY A 390 -16.88 -13.22 9.90
C GLY A 390 -16.60 -12.15 8.84
N LYS A 391 -15.34 -11.71 8.71
CA LYS A 391 -14.92 -10.74 7.70
C LYS A 391 -15.04 -11.27 6.27
N ILE A 392 -14.69 -12.54 6.03
CA ILE A 392 -14.89 -13.18 4.72
C ILE A 392 -16.37 -13.09 4.35
N ASN A 393 -17.27 -13.52 5.25
CA ASN A 393 -18.69 -13.54 4.98
C ASN A 393 -19.30 -12.13 4.80
N SER A 394 -18.87 -11.13 5.58
CA SER A 394 -19.37 -9.74 5.43
C SER A 394 -18.90 -9.09 4.14
N SER A 395 -17.65 -9.34 3.74
CA SER A 395 -17.03 -8.72 2.57
C SER A 395 -17.40 -9.37 1.25
N THR A 396 -17.70 -10.68 1.21
CA THR A 396 -17.97 -11.45 -0.03
C THR A 396 -18.90 -10.73 -0.99
N SER A 397 -20.09 -10.31 -0.53
CA SER A 397 -21.08 -9.68 -1.44
C SER A 397 -20.61 -8.31 -1.95
N SER A 398 -19.87 -7.54 -1.16
CA SER A 398 -19.35 -6.24 -1.60
C SER A 398 -18.21 -6.42 -2.61
N LEU A 399 -17.30 -7.36 -2.34
CA LEU A 399 -16.17 -7.66 -3.21
C LEU A 399 -16.61 -8.22 -4.57
N GLU A 400 -17.61 -9.10 -4.60
CA GLU A 400 -18.18 -9.63 -5.84
C GLU A 400 -18.76 -8.56 -6.78
N LYS A 401 -19.20 -7.42 -6.22
CA LYS A 401 -19.72 -6.28 -7.01
C LYS A 401 -18.62 -5.48 -7.67
N VAL A 402 -17.39 -5.51 -7.14
CA VAL A 402 -16.29 -4.63 -7.57
C VAL A 402 -15.07 -5.37 -8.09
N ILE A 403 -14.99 -6.69 -7.93
CA ILE A 403 -13.91 -7.54 -8.45
C ILE A 403 -14.51 -8.61 -9.36
N ASP A 404 -13.86 -8.80 -10.49
CA ASP A 404 -14.15 -9.88 -11.44
C ASP A 404 -12.92 -10.77 -11.59
N ILE A 405 -13.15 -12.08 -11.67
CA ILE A 405 -12.07 -13.05 -11.76
C ILE A 405 -12.07 -13.66 -13.14
N ILE A 406 -10.95 -13.50 -13.83
CA ILE A 406 -10.80 -13.83 -15.25
C ILE A 406 -9.66 -14.82 -15.45
N ASP A 407 -9.73 -15.62 -16.51
CA ASP A 407 -8.65 -16.57 -16.83
C ASP A 407 -7.42 -15.86 -17.41
N ASP A 408 -7.62 -14.87 -18.29
CA ASP A 408 -6.52 -14.06 -18.84
C ASP A 408 -6.91 -12.60 -19.05
N LEU A 409 -5.93 -11.70 -18.91
CA LEU A 409 -6.10 -10.27 -19.12
C LEU A 409 -6.20 -9.96 -20.61
N GLU A 410 -7.20 -9.17 -21.00
CA GLU A 410 -7.27 -8.63 -22.36
C GLU A 410 -6.01 -7.80 -22.67
N THR A 411 -5.42 -8.04 -23.84
CA THR A 411 -4.32 -7.24 -24.36
C THR A 411 -4.80 -5.82 -24.68
N GLY A 412 -4.06 -4.79 -24.23
CA GLY A 412 -4.34 -3.40 -24.57
C GLY A 412 -4.68 -2.49 -23.39
N LEU A 413 -4.15 -2.76 -22.19
CA LEU A 413 -4.27 -1.83 -21.07
C LEU A 413 -3.69 -0.47 -21.43
N LYS A 414 -4.55 0.54 -21.36
CA LYS A 414 -4.14 1.93 -21.51
C LYS A 414 -3.18 2.30 -20.36
N PRO A 415 -2.18 3.17 -20.60
CA PRO A 415 -1.15 3.48 -19.62
C PRO A 415 -1.66 4.27 -18.40
N LEU A 416 -2.86 4.85 -18.48
CA LEU A 416 -3.51 5.54 -17.35
C LEU A 416 -4.74 4.75 -16.88
N LEU A 417 -4.72 4.26 -15.65
CA LEU A 417 -5.84 3.59 -15.02
C LEU A 417 -6.34 4.41 -13.84
N PHE A 418 -7.61 4.79 -13.87
CA PHE A 418 -8.29 5.44 -12.75
C PHE A 418 -9.30 4.47 -12.15
N ILE A 419 -9.18 4.19 -10.86
CA ILE A 419 -10.09 3.34 -10.10
C ILE A 419 -10.83 4.23 -9.11
N SER A 420 -12.09 4.56 -9.40
CA SER A 420 -12.91 5.34 -8.49
C SER A 420 -13.63 4.45 -7.49
N LEU A 421 -13.41 4.74 -6.21
CA LEU A 421 -14.09 4.09 -5.08
C LEU A 421 -15.21 4.97 -4.52
N ARG A 422 -15.57 6.08 -5.18
CA ARG A 422 -16.51 7.09 -4.65
C ARG A 422 -17.80 6.47 -4.09
N ASN A 423 -18.37 5.52 -4.84
CA ASN A 423 -19.63 4.83 -4.54
C ASN A 423 -19.42 3.45 -3.88
N CYS A 424 -18.23 3.19 -3.34
CA CYS A 424 -17.97 2.02 -2.50
C CYS A 424 -18.29 2.32 -1.03
N ASN A 425 -18.76 1.30 -0.32
CA ASN A 425 -18.91 1.35 1.13
C ASN A 425 -17.53 1.47 1.83
N GLN A 426 -17.55 1.80 3.13
CA GLN A 426 -16.31 2.05 3.88
C GLN A 426 -15.43 0.80 4.06
N GLU A 427 -16.02 -0.39 4.11
CA GLU A 427 -15.28 -1.65 4.23
C GLU A 427 -14.46 -1.91 2.96
N THR A 428 -15.09 -1.80 1.79
CA THR A 428 -14.42 -1.93 0.49
C THR A 428 -13.39 -0.84 0.26
N LYS A 429 -13.64 0.41 0.67
CA LYS A 429 -12.64 1.49 0.60
C LYS A 429 -11.37 1.15 1.38
N LYS A 430 -11.51 0.58 2.59
CA LYS A 430 -10.36 0.20 3.42
C LYS A 430 -9.54 -0.94 2.83
N GLN A 431 -10.15 -1.85 2.07
CA GLN A 431 -9.45 -2.96 1.42
C GLN A 431 -8.54 -2.52 0.26
N TYR A 432 -8.77 -1.32 -0.28
CA TYR A 432 -7.97 -0.71 -1.34
C TYR A 432 -6.92 0.29 -0.82
N GLN A 433 -6.88 0.52 0.51
CA GLN A 433 -5.89 1.36 1.19
C GLN A 433 -4.73 0.49 1.66
#